data_AF-A0A928GE40-F1
#
_entry.id   AF-A0A928GE40-F1
#
_cell.length_a   1.000
_cell.length_b   1.000
_cell.length_c   1.000
_cell.angle_alpha   90.00
_cell.angle_beta   90.00
_cell.angle_gamma   90.00
#
_symmetry.space_group_name_H-M   'P 1'
#
loop_
_entity.id
_entity.type
_entity.pdbx_description
1 polymer ?
#
loop_
_entity_poly.entity_id
_entity_poly.type
_entity_poly.pdbx_seq_one_letter_code
_entity_poly.pdbx_strand_id
1 'polypeptide(L)'
;MKKILYVCAALLAISCVKEAGMEPEISKVPVSVGVLDTKTSISGNQISFSGSEAMTLICDGVNAAKVSNDGLKPNMFGGEFNAVGKTQTGATWYAIYPYVGVMQNGNEAGYLPVAQRAPFDGTVNFMCSDKVTADYDETEMPELAMSMNQLMGIVRVSFTNSSADYQNDIVKDVILTSSSQLVGSFTVSFDSEGKPVPTFGGNPTGCNRVIASYPADEVLGLDKTHEVYLIVNPTLVRDAEITIVTDKHKFNRQASGEFTAKQGDLTYMDPMDLASSPFFAEDLDIKTLVVWGDSYTNRSQLDGHVDRCNYVCHLHEMLGSGWEVYNGGSSGDVTNSIAARQGGIPMVINSTSFTIPAGTEPVAIDGLYSTKNFWFTTGEYTKIARFSQVNPLEIIVEDASGNEVARVEGRVTISGDQVTHFTRTTPGEAITVPAYSKVLTFAAKNLRNPDLMIVYMGQNGGFNTLEILYNQYRAMIDYAFPEGPENYIAVGFHNHDTVNKWNVDNAYWNFFDGPEGFGVNEAAGRPISRFVNLYKELTGENYRDYLVISGAAASPDDVRAEDIEYVSKGMIPYSYWIRPWDNDIHPNEYGAKAFATVIYKKIVELGYVD
;
A
#
# COMPACT_ATOMS: atom_id res chain seq x y z
N MET A 1 -29.09 -61.29 -44.58
CA MET A 1 -29.24 -59.89 -45.06
C MET A 1 -28.81 -58.91 -43.97
N LYS A 2 -27.54 -58.96 -43.55
CA LYS A 2 -26.90 -58.06 -42.57
C LYS A 2 -25.62 -57.43 -43.14
N LYS A 3 -25.62 -57.16 -44.46
CA LYS A 3 -24.47 -56.61 -45.21
C LYS A 3 -24.82 -55.45 -46.15
N ILE A 4 -25.98 -54.82 -45.97
CA ILE A 4 -26.39 -53.64 -46.78
C ILE A 4 -26.53 -52.36 -45.93
N LEU A 5 -26.44 -52.43 -44.60
CA LEU A 5 -26.48 -51.22 -43.75
C LEU A 5 -25.12 -50.53 -43.54
N TYR A 6 -24.00 -51.13 -43.96
CA TYR A 6 -22.66 -50.57 -43.75
C TYR A 6 -22.11 -49.73 -44.92
N VAL A 7 -22.84 -49.62 -46.04
CA VAL A 7 -22.35 -48.88 -47.23
C VAL A 7 -22.96 -47.47 -47.33
N CYS A 8 -24.08 -47.19 -46.67
CA CYS A 8 -24.63 -45.82 -46.64
C CYS A 8 -24.08 -44.94 -45.49
N ALA A 9 -23.40 -45.52 -44.49
CA ALA A 9 -22.75 -44.75 -43.42
C ALA A 9 -21.33 -44.25 -43.80
N ALA A 10 -20.70 -44.84 -44.82
CA ALA A 10 -19.35 -44.47 -45.26
C ALA A 10 -19.33 -43.32 -46.29
N LEU A 11 -20.47 -42.92 -46.85
CA LEU A 11 -20.58 -41.82 -47.84
C LEU A 11 -21.18 -40.52 -47.27
N LEU A 12 -21.66 -40.52 -46.02
CA LEU A 12 -22.05 -39.30 -45.29
C LEU A 12 -20.94 -38.77 -44.36
N ALA A 13 -19.83 -39.48 -44.25
CA ALA A 13 -18.67 -39.10 -43.42
C ALA A 13 -17.48 -38.53 -44.23
N ILE A 14 -17.71 -38.05 -45.46
CA ILE A 14 -16.67 -37.47 -46.34
C ILE A 14 -17.01 -36.04 -46.80
N SER A 15 -18.01 -35.35 -46.21
CA SER A 15 -18.24 -33.92 -46.48
C SER A 15 -18.62 -33.14 -45.23
N CYS A 16 -17.73 -33.13 -44.25
CA CYS A 16 -17.53 -32.03 -43.31
C CYS A 16 -16.28 -32.34 -42.47
N VAL A 17 -15.14 -32.52 -43.14
CA VAL A 17 -13.92 -31.98 -42.55
C VAL A 17 -14.12 -30.48 -42.67
N LYS A 18 -14.73 -29.87 -41.66
CA LYS A 18 -14.42 -28.48 -41.37
C LYS A 18 -12.91 -28.52 -41.24
N GLU A 19 -12.21 -27.87 -42.17
CA GLU A 19 -10.79 -27.58 -41.98
C GLU A 19 -10.65 -27.21 -40.50
N ALA A 20 -9.87 -28.00 -39.77
CA ALA A 20 -9.30 -27.49 -38.54
C ALA A 20 -8.52 -26.28 -39.05
N GLY A 21 -9.14 -25.10 -38.97
CA GLY A 21 -8.51 -23.87 -39.38
C GLY A 21 -7.18 -23.88 -38.67
N MET A 22 -6.09 -23.85 -39.44
CA MET A 22 -4.82 -23.43 -38.90
C MET A 22 -5.14 -22.20 -38.06
N GLU A 23 -4.81 -22.22 -36.77
CA GLU A 23 -4.80 -20.97 -36.02
C GLU A 23 -4.01 -19.96 -36.87
N PRO A 24 -4.58 -18.78 -37.15
CA PRO A 24 -3.89 -17.81 -38.00
C PRO A 24 -2.49 -17.59 -37.42
N GLU A 25 -1.46 -17.66 -38.26
CA GLU A 25 -0.10 -17.32 -37.85
C GLU A 25 -0.12 -15.91 -37.26
N ILE A 26 0.09 -15.81 -35.95
CA ILE A 26 0.14 -14.53 -35.25
C ILE A 26 1.49 -13.91 -35.54
N SER A 27 1.50 -12.93 -36.45
CA SER A 27 2.70 -12.13 -36.72
C SER A 27 2.77 -10.98 -35.72
N LYS A 28 3.87 -10.92 -34.98
CA LYS A 28 4.22 -9.76 -34.16
C LYS A 28 4.91 -8.73 -35.03
N VAL A 29 4.28 -7.57 -35.21
CA VAL A 29 4.79 -6.51 -36.07
C VAL A 29 5.09 -5.26 -35.22
N PRO A 30 6.24 -4.58 -35.42
CA PRO A 30 6.55 -3.34 -34.69
C PRO A 30 5.51 -2.26 -34.99
N VAL A 31 5.03 -1.57 -33.95
CA VAL A 31 4.10 -0.43 -34.08
C VAL A 31 4.69 0.80 -33.37
N SER A 32 4.39 1.98 -33.91
CA SER A 32 4.82 3.26 -33.32
C SER A 32 3.63 4.21 -33.17
N VAL A 33 3.53 4.83 -32.00
CA VAL A 33 2.50 5.81 -31.65
C VAL A 33 3.18 7.12 -31.28
N GLY A 34 2.89 8.19 -32.01
CA GLY A 34 3.26 9.55 -31.65
C GLY A 34 2.08 10.27 -31.00
N VAL A 35 2.28 10.80 -29.80
CA VAL A 35 1.27 11.66 -29.15
C VAL A 35 1.45 13.10 -29.63
N LEU A 36 0.41 13.63 -30.27
CA LEU A 36 0.41 14.98 -30.85
C LEU A 36 0.15 16.05 -29.79
N ASP A 37 -0.85 15.80 -28.93
CA ASP A 37 -1.25 16.69 -27.85
C ASP A 37 -1.93 15.92 -26.71
N THR A 38 -1.86 16.50 -25.52
CA THR A 38 -2.57 16.06 -24.32
C THR A 38 -3.56 17.15 -23.94
N LYS A 39 -4.84 16.86 -24.13
CA LYS A 39 -5.95 17.74 -23.74
C LYS A 39 -6.37 17.39 -22.33
N THR A 40 -5.82 18.14 -21.39
CA THR A 40 -6.33 18.22 -20.02
C THR A 40 -7.21 19.46 -19.87
N SER A 41 -8.19 19.38 -18.98
CA SER A 41 -8.99 20.54 -18.58
C SER A 41 -8.24 21.47 -17.60
N ILE A 42 -6.99 21.14 -17.21
CA ILE A 42 -6.08 22.01 -16.44
C ILE A 42 -5.21 22.84 -17.39
N SER A 43 -5.37 24.17 -17.37
CA SER A 43 -4.58 25.09 -18.20
C SER A 43 -3.08 24.98 -17.93
N GLY A 44 -2.27 24.79 -18.98
CA GLY A 44 -0.80 24.75 -18.90
C GLY A 44 -0.22 23.39 -18.48
N ASN A 45 -1.06 22.41 -18.19
CA ASN A 45 -0.63 21.11 -17.67
C ASN A 45 -0.57 20.04 -18.77
N GLN A 46 0.13 20.34 -19.85
CA GLN A 46 0.39 19.35 -20.90
C GLN A 46 1.27 18.24 -20.32
N ILE A 47 0.78 17.01 -20.38
CA ILE A 47 1.58 15.84 -20.02
C ILE A 47 2.55 15.61 -21.18
N SER A 48 3.84 15.76 -20.88
CA SER A 48 4.93 15.34 -21.76
C SER A 48 5.37 13.95 -21.34
N PHE A 49 5.36 13.02 -22.29
CA PHE A 49 5.77 11.66 -22.00
C PHE A 49 7.29 11.53 -22.16
N SER A 50 7.97 11.13 -21.09
CA SER A 50 9.42 10.97 -21.07
C SER A 50 9.82 9.89 -20.06
N GLY A 51 10.63 8.93 -20.48
CA GLY A 51 11.09 7.82 -19.64
C GLY A 51 10.38 6.51 -19.97
N SER A 52 10.28 5.58 -19.02
CA SER A 52 9.76 4.22 -19.21
C SER A 52 8.24 4.12 -19.06
N GLU A 53 7.51 5.13 -19.52
CA GLU A 53 6.05 5.15 -19.48
C GLU A 53 5.44 4.19 -20.50
N ALA A 54 4.22 3.73 -20.25
CA ALA A 54 3.52 2.82 -21.15
C ALA A 54 2.06 3.23 -21.34
N MET A 55 1.47 2.80 -22.46
CA MET A 55 0.05 2.93 -22.78
C MET A 55 -0.47 1.64 -23.42
N THR A 56 -1.80 1.47 -23.40
CA THR A 56 -2.48 0.37 -24.07
C THR A 56 -2.94 0.84 -25.43
N LEU A 57 -2.45 0.21 -26.50
CA LEU A 57 -2.89 0.45 -27.87
C LEU A 57 -3.94 -0.58 -28.24
N ILE A 58 -5.10 -0.15 -28.72
CA ILE A 58 -6.27 -0.98 -28.99
C ILE A 58 -6.65 -0.83 -30.47
N CYS A 59 -6.92 -1.95 -31.14
CA CYS A 59 -7.41 -2.01 -32.51
C CYS A 59 -8.78 -2.73 -32.56
N ASP A 60 -9.73 -2.12 -33.26
CA ASP A 60 -11.10 -2.60 -33.51
C ASP A 60 -11.87 -3.01 -32.24
N GLY A 61 -11.48 -2.47 -31.09
CA GLY A 61 -12.13 -2.75 -29.80
C GLY A 61 -11.94 -4.19 -29.30
N VAL A 62 -10.98 -4.94 -29.84
CA VAL A 62 -10.74 -6.35 -29.46
C VAL A 62 -9.27 -6.71 -29.32
N ASN A 63 -8.38 -6.16 -30.15
CA ASN A 63 -6.96 -6.48 -30.09
C ASN A 63 -6.22 -5.38 -29.34
N ALA A 64 -5.42 -5.73 -28.33
CA ALA A 64 -4.67 -4.74 -27.55
C ALA A 64 -3.19 -5.11 -27.45
N ALA A 65 -2.33 -4.10 -27.35
CA ALA A 65 -0.90 -4.25 -27.12
C ALA A 65 -0.39 -3.19 -26.15
N LYS A 66 0.62 -3.57 -25.36
CA LYS A 66 1.41 -2.61 -24.59
C LYS A 66 2.40 -1.92 -25.52
N VAL A 67 2.39 -0.60 -25.53
CA VAL A 67 3.45 0.19 -26.18
C VAL A 67 4.10 1.08 -25.11
N SER A 68 5.43 1.20 -25.17
CA SER A 68 6.24 1.88 -24.15
C SER A 68 7.08 2.98 -24.77
N ASN A 69 7.30 4.06 -24.04
CA ASN A 69 8.26 5.09 -24.40
C ASN A 69 9.67 4.58 -24.05
N ASP A 70 10.61 4.74 -24.97
CA ASP A 70 12.00 4.29 -24.80
C ASP A 70 12.89 5.32 -24.10
N GLY A 71 12.31 6.48 -23.75
CA GLY A 71 12.98 7.64 -23.17
C GLY A 71 13.89 8.41 -24.13
N LEU A 72 14.09 7.92 -25.35
CA LEU A 72 14.98 8.54 -26.34
C LEU A 72 14.25 9.58 -27.18
N LYS A 73 12.94 9.39 -27.38
CA LYS A 73 12.07 10.31 -28.12
C LYS A 73 10.85 10.68 -27.25
N PRO A 74 10.77 11.93 -26.76
CA PRO A 74 9.58 12.39 -26.05
C PRO A 74 8.31 12.17 -26.87
N ASN A 75 7.22 11.77 -26.21
CA ASN A 75 5.90 11.53 -26.81
C ASN A 75 5.83 10.42 -27.87
N MET A 76 6.86 9.59 -28.04
CA MET A 76 6.85 8.44 -28.95
C MET A 76 6.83 7.13 -28.16
N PHE A 77 5.90 6.25 -28.52
CA PHE A 77 5.76 4.92 -27.92
C PHE A 77 5.96 3.85 -28.97
N GLY A 78 6.70 2.81 -28.63
CA GLY A 78 6.97 1.66 -29.49
C GLY A 78 6.60 0.35 -28.81
N GLY A 79 6.22 -0.65 -29.61
CA GLY A 79 5.93 -1.99 -29.12
C GLY A 79 5.71 -2.98 -30.25
N GLU A 80 5.27 -4.18 -29.89
CA GLU A 80 4.87 -5.22 -30.84
C GLU A 80 3.35 -5.41 -30.78
N PHE A 81 2.69 -5.36 -31.94
CA PHE A 81 1.26 -5.62 -32.06
C PHE A 81 1.01 -6.98 -32.73
N ASN A 82 0.04 -7.73 -32.22
CA ASN A 82 -0.35 -9.02 -32.79
C ASN A 82 -1.35 -8.80 -33.93
N ALA A 83 -0.89 -8.88 -35.18
CA ALA A 83 -1.76 -8.79 -36.35
C ALA A 83 -2.56 -10.09 -36.50
N VAL A 84 -3.88 -10.04 -36.30
CA VAL A 84 -4.78 -11.19 -36.51
C VAL A 84 -5.38 -11.11 -37.91
N GLY A 85 -4.92 -11.94 -38.84
CA GLY A 85 -5.42 -12.02 -40.22
C GLY A 85 -4.69 -11.10 -41.22
N LYS A 86 -4.77 -11.43 -42.52
CA LYS A 86 -4.15 -10.67 -43.60
C LYS A 86 -4.88 -9.35 -43.83
N THR A 87 -4.11 -8.26 -43.96
CA THR A 87 -4.50 -6.88 -44.30
C THR A 87 -5.87 -6.44 -43.80
N GLN A 88 -5.89 -5.61 -42.77
CA GLN A 88 -7.10 -4.95 -42.27
C GLN A 88 -7.21 -3.54 -42.85
N THR A 89 -8.31 -3.26 -43.54
CA THR A 89 -8.63 -1.93 -44.07
C THR A 89 -9.68 -1.24 -43.22
N GLY A 90 -9.49 0.05 -42.93
CA GLY A 90 -10.37 0.85 -42.09
C GLY A 90 -10.28 0.52 -40.60
N ALA A 91 -9.17 -0.05 -40.14
CA ALA A 91 -9.01 -0.44 -38.74
C ALA A 91 -9.05 0.79 -37.82
N THR A 92 -9.71 0.64 -36.67
CA THR A 92 -9.91 1.72 -35.70
C THR A 92 -8.98 1.54 -34.51
N TRP A 93 -8.24 2.60 -34.19
CA TRP A 93 -7.18 2.58 -33.19
C TRP A 93 -7.45 3.57 -32.06
N TYR A 94 -7.15 3.14 -30.84
CA TYR A 94 -7.20 3.94 -29.61
C TYR A 94 -5.99 3.70 -28.74
N ALA A 95 -5.63 4.66 -27.90
CA ALA A 95 -4.66 4.48 -26.83
C ALA A 95 -5.25 4.84 -25.46
N ILE A 96 -4.86 4.14 -24.39
CA ILE A 96 -5.15 4.51 -22.99
C ILE A 96 -3.85 4.65 -22.20
N TYR A 97 -3.71 5.76 -21.48
CA TYR A 97 -2.59 6.07 -20.59
C TYR A 97 -3.10 6.41 -19.17
N PRO A 98 -2.36 6.12 -18.09
CA PRO A 98 -1.26 5.16 -18.05
C PRO A 98 -1.72 3.79 -18.52
N TYR A 99 -0.78 2.94 -18.89
CA TYR A 99 -1.06 1.59 -19.34
C TYR A 99 -2.07 0.89 -18.42
N VAL A 100 -3.13 0.36 -19.02
CA VAL A 100 -4.18 -0.46 -18.42
C VAL A 100 -4.26 -1.76 -19.23
N GLY A 101 -3.73 -2.85 -18.70
CA GLY A 101 -3.48 -4.11 -19.42
C GLY A 101 -4.57 -4.73 -20.32
N VAL A 102 -4.21 -5.86 -20.96
CA VAL A 102 -4.90 -6.43 -22.14
C VAL A 102 -6.37 -6.80 -21.92
N MET A 103 -7.23 -6.52 -22.90
CA MET A 103 -8.68 -6.81 -22.91
C MET A 103 -9.05 -8.29 -22.64
N GLN A 104 -9.90 -8.56 -21.64
CA GLN A 104 -10.81 -9.73 -21.64
C GLN A 104 -12.26 -9.28 -21.78
N ASN A 105 -13.00 -9.83 -22.76
CA ASN A 105 -14.43 -9.56 -23.01
C ASN A 105 -14.80 -8.09 -23.28
N GLY A 106 -13.88 -7.27 -23.79
CA GLY A 106 -14.18 -5.91 -24.27
C GLY A 106 -14.11 -4.79 -23.22
N ASN A 107 -13.55 -5.06 -22.02
CA ASN A 107 -13.34 -4.06 -20.97
C ASN A 107 -11.88 -4.05 -20.49
N GLU A 108 -11.28 -2.88 -20.31
CA GLU A 108 -9.98 -2.71 -19.66
C GLU A 108 -10.19 -2.29 -18.21
N ALA A 109 -9.36 -2.73 -17.24
CA ALA A 109 -9.49 -2.33 -15.83
C ALA A 109 -8.30 -1.49 -15.34
N GLY A 110 -8.58 -0.38 -14.68
CA GLY A 110 -7.59 0.50 -14.05
C GLY A 110 -7.93 0.78 -12.58
N TYR A 111 -7.04 1.48 -11.88
CA TYR A 111 -7.24 1.88 -10.49
C TYR A 111 -6.86 3.34 -10.27
N LEU A 112 -7.81 4.13 -9.76
CA LEU A 112 -7.57 5.50 -9.33
C LEU A 112 -7.21 5.51 -7.84
N PRO A 113 -6.00 5.96 -7.43
CA PRO A 113 -5.57 5.91 -6.04
C PRO A 113 -6.21 7.00 -5.16
N VAL A 114 -6.34 6.68 -3.87
CA VAL A 114 -6.76 7.63 -2.81
C VAL A 114 -5.70 8.71 -2.61
N ALA A 115 -4.43 8.32 -2.53
CA ALA A 115 -3.32 9.24 -2.36
C ALA A 115 -2.88 9.80 -3.72
N GLN A 116 -2.91 11.13 -3.82
CA GLN A 116 -2.52 11.94 -4.98
C GLN A 116 -1.58 13.06 -4.50
N ARG A 117 -1.05 13.84 -5.44
CA ARG A 117 -0.04 14.87 -5.12
C ARG A 117 -0.51 16.28 -5.48
N ALA A 118 -0.12 17.23 -4.64
CA ALA A 118 -0.24 18.66 -4.87
C ALA A 118 1.17 19.30 -4.94
N PRO A 119 1.52 20.11 -5.95
CA PRO A 119 0.72 20.39 -7.15
C PRO A 119 0.52 19.12 -8.00
N PHE A 120 -0.49 19.16 -8.88
CA PHE A 120 -0.97 18.01 -9.64
C PHE A 120 0.14 17.19 -10.30
N ASP A 121 0.11 15.88 -10.08
CA ASP A 121 0.98 14.91 -10.74
C ASP A 121 0.23 14.26 -11.92
N GLY A 122 0.70 14.51 -13.15
CA GLY A 122 0.09 13.98 -14.37
C GLY A 122 0.21 12.47 -14.54
N THR A 123 1.06 11.79 -13.77
CA THR A 123 1.26 10.33 -13.86
C THR A 123 0.04 9.53 -13.39
N VAL A 124 -0.84 10.13 -12.59
CA VAL A 124 -2.11 9.52 -12.15
C VAL A 124 -3.31 9.96 -13.01
N ASN A 125 -3.08 10.75 -14.06
CA ASN A 125 -4.13 11.24 -14.94
C ASN A 125 -4.43 10.25 -16.07
N PHE A 126 -5.51 9.49 -15.92
CA PHE A 126 -5.95 8.59 -16.97
C PHE A 126 -6.46 9.38 -18.18
N MET A 127 -5.96 9.04 -19.36
CA MET A 127 -6.24 9.63 -20.65
C MET A 127 -6.55 8.55 -21.68
N CYS A 128 -7.40 8.87 -22.66
CA CYS A 128 -7.64 8.02 -23.83
C CYS A 128 -7.60 8.85 -25.12
N SER A 129 -7.12 8.24 -26.21
CA SER A 129 -7.00 8.92 -27.48
C SER A 129 -8.34 9.15 -28.18
N ASP A 130 -8.37 10.13 -29.08
CA ASP A 130 -9.36 10.16 -30.15
C ASP A 130 -9.22 8.91 -31.05
N LYS A 131 -10.32 8.52 -31.72
CA LYS A 131 -10.32 7.44 -32.72
C LYS A 131 -9.39 7.81 -33.88
N VAL A 132 -8.45 6.93 -34.20
CA VAL A 132 -7.66 6.99 -35.44
C VAL A 132 -8.07 5.86 -36.35
N THR A 133 -8.24 6.13 -37.65
CA THR A 133 -8.49 5.08 -38.64
C THR A 133 -7.26 4.90 -39.51
N ALA A 134 -6.69 3.71 -39.52
CA ALA A 134 -5.48 3.39 -40.29
C ALA A 134 -5.45 1.91 -40.67
N ASP A 135 -5.03 1.64 -41.89
CA ASP A 135 -4.88 0.28 -42.42
C ASP A 135 -3.58 -0.36 -41.89
N TYR A 136 -3.55 -1.69 -41.77
CA TYR A 136 -2.34 -2.45 -41.43
C TYR A 136 -2.33 -3.81 -42.12
N ASP A 137 -1.15 -4.43 -42.23
CA ASP A 137 -1.03 -5.84 -42.65
C ASP A 137 -0.03 -6.64 -41.80
N GLU A 138 0.23 -7.89 -42.20
CA GLU A 138 1.10 -8.83 -41.46
C GLU A 138 2.60 -8.45 -41.51
N THR A 139 2.97 -7.44 -42.29
CA THR A 139 4.35 -6.97 -42.51
C THR A 139 4.57 -5.51 -42.16
N GLU A 140 3.53 -4.67 -42.24
CA GLU A 140 3.61 -3.23 -42.04
C GLU A 140 2.49 -2.72 -41.14
N MET A 141 2.86 -2.05 -40.04
CA MET A 141 1.95 -1.36 -39.14
C MET A 141 1.96 0.15 -39.42
N PRO A 142 0.82 0.85 -39.21
CA PRO A 142 0.76 2.29 -39.40
C PRO A 142 1.57 3.03 -38.35
N GLU A 143 2.13 4.18 -38.75
CA GLU A 143 2.55 5.21 -37.79
C GLU A 143 1.29 5.94 -37.31
N LEU A 144 0.97 5.79 -36.02
CA LEU A 144 -0.24 6.36 -35.45
C LEU A 144 0.08 7.71 -34.80
N ALA A 145 -0.70 8.73 -35.15
CA ALA A 145 -0.60 10.05 -34.55
C ALA A 145 -1.88 10.33 -33.76
N MET A 146 -1.76 10.41 -32.43
CA MET A 146 -2.91 10.38 -31.52
C MET A 146 -2.98 11.62 -30.64
N SER A 147 -4.20 12.14 -30.49
CA SER A 147 -4.55 13.18 -29.51
C SER A 147 -5.13 12.53 -28.27
N MET A 148 -4.57 12.80 -27.09
CA MET A 148 -5.00 12.18 -25.83
C MET A 148 -5.93 13.11 -25.06
N ASN A 149 -7.06 12.58 -24.58
CA ASN A 149 -8.05 13.30 -23.80
C ASN A 149 -8.20 12.70 -22.39
N GLN A 150 -8.38 13.55 -21.39
CA GLN A 150 -8.63 13.12 -20.02
C GLN A 150 -9.89 12.24 -19.89
N LEU A 151 -9.75 11.13 -19.14
CA LEU A 151 -10.79 10.12 -18.94
C LEU A 151 -11.54 10.30 -17.62
N MET A 152 -10.90 10.87 -16.61
CA MET A 152 -11.47 11.08 -15.28
C MET A 152 -12.06 12.48 -15.12
N GLY A 153 -12.86 12.69 -14.07
CA GLY A 153 -13.25 14.02 -13.65
C GLY A 153 -12.15 14.65 -12.80
N ILE A 154 -12.00 15.97 -12.88
CA ILE A 154 -11.11 16.70 -11.96
C ILE A 154 -11.94 17.69 -11.16
N VAL A 155 -11.71 17.72 -9.85
CA VAL A 155 -12.27 18.72 -8.95
C VAL A 155 -11.15 19.68 -8.58
N ARG A 156 -11.31 20.97 -8.93
CA ARG A 156 -10.42 22.04 -8.49
C ARG A 156 -10.93 22.61 -7.18
N VAL A 157 -10.10 22.48 -6.16
CA VAL A 157 -10.27 23.15 -4.87
C VAL A 157 -9.37 24.38 -4.86
N SER A 158 -9.95 25.55 -4.61
CA SER A 158 -9.20 26.80 -4.48
C SER A 158 -9.47 27.41 -3.12
N PHE A 159 -8.41 27.74 -2.39
CA PHE A 159 -8.52 28.32 -1.06
C PHE A 159 -7.46 29.39 -0.78
N THR A 160 -7.81 30.33 0.10
CA THR A 160 -6.98 31.42 0.60
C THR A 160 -7.07 31.47 2.12
N ASN A 161 -6.19 32.25 2.74
CA ASN A 161 -6.28 32.58 4.16
C ASN A 161 -6.11 34.08 4.38
N SER A 162 -7.16 34.75 4.85
CA SER A 162 -7.11 36.17 5.20
C SER A 162 -6.73 36.43 6.67
N SER A 163 -6.50 35.40 7.49
CA SER A 163 -6.09 35.55 8.89
C SER A 163 -4.58 35.50 9.07
N ALA A 164 -4.05 36.47 9.82
CA ALA A 164 -2.64 36.47 10.23
C ALA A 164 -2.31 35.32 11.22
N ASP A 165 -3.32 34.72 11.86
CA ASP A 165 -3.12 33.65 12.85
C ASP A 165 -2.64 32.35 12.18
N TYR A 166 -3.09 32.07 10.97
CA TYR A 166 -2.77 30.84 10.22
C TYR A 166 -1.71 31.05 9.13
N GLN A 167 -1.20 32.28 8.94
CA GLN A 167 -0.33 32.62 7.81
C GLN A 167 0.98 31.81 7.75
N ASN A 168 1.43 31.28 8.89
CA ASN A 168 2.68 30.53 9.03
C ASN A 168 2.44 29.01 9.09
N ASP A 169 1.21 28.57 8.91
CA ASP A 169 0.91 27.15 8.82
C ASP A 169 1.42 26.56 7.51
N ILE A 170 1.84 25.31 7.57
CA ILE A 170 2.31 24.55 6.44
C ILE A 170 1.17 23.65 5.98
N VAL A 171 0.63 23.88 4.79
CA VAL A 171 -0.38 23.02 4.18
C VAL A 171 0.24 21.66 3.90
N LYS A 172 -0.45 20.61 4.35
CA LYS A 172 -0.03 19.22 4.21
C LYS A 172 -0.93 18.45 3.27
N ASP A 173 -2.24 18.49 3.50
CA ASP A 173 -3.21 17.73 2.70
C ASP A 173 -4.43 18.57 2.32
N VAL A 174 -5.00 18.23 1.16
CA VAL A 174 -6.34 18.62 0.74
C VAL A 174 -7.14 17.36 0.50
N ILE A 175 -8.19 17.18 1.28
CA ILE A 175 -9.01 15.98 1.30
C ILE A 175 -10.41 16.32 0.79
N LEU A 176 -10.91 15.51 -0.13
CA LEU A 176 -12.32 15.51 -0.50
C LEU A 176 -12.93 14.18 -0.04
N THR A 177 -13.96 14.25 0.80
CA THR A 177 -14.80 13.11 1.17
C THR A 177 -16.21 13.29 0.60
N SER A 178 -16.94 12.20 0.46
CA SER A 178 -18.31 12.18 -0.06
C SER A 178 -19.06 10.96 0.45
N SER A 179 -20.38 10.92 0.29
CA SER A 179 -21.14 9.67 0.39
C SER A 179 -21.04 8.82 -0.90
N SER A 180 -20.55 9.41 -2.00
CA SER A 180 -20.25 8.72 -3.26
C SER A 180 -18.83 8.14 -3.27
N GLN A 181 -18.62 7.04 -4.02
CA GLN A 181 -17.27 6.54 -4.30
C GLN A 181 -16.53 7.50 -5.25
N LEU A 182 -15.42 8.05 -4.79
CA LEU A 182 -14.61 9.04 -5.50
C LEU A 182 -13.46 8.41 -6.27
N VAL A 183 -12.88 7.32 -5.76
CA VAL A 183 -11.71 6.65 -6.34
C VAL A 183 -11.83 5.13 -6.19
N GLY A 184 -10.93 4.40 -6.83
CA GLY A 184 -10.90 2.94 -6.81
C GLY A 184 -10.80 2.31 -8.20
N SER A 185 -11.13 1.02 -8.27
CA SER A 185 -11.10 0.27 -9.53
C SER A 185 -12.17 0.76 -10.51
N PHE A 186 -11.83 0.82 -11.78
CA PHE A 186 -12.75 1.16 -12.87
C PHE A 186 -12.48 0.30 -14.09
N THR A 187 -13.47 0.19 -14.98
CA THR A 187 -13.30 -0.37 -16.30
C THR A 187 -13.45 0.68 -17.38
N VAL A 188 -12.86 0.49 -18.56
CA VAL A 188 -13.11 1.28 -19.76
C VAL A 188 -13.73 0.38 -20.81
N SER A 189 -14.93 0.75 -21.23
CA SER A 189 -15.64 0.14 -22.35
C SER A 189 -15.65 1.10 -23.54
N PHE A 190 -15.99 0.64 -24.73
CA PHE A 190 -16.16 1.49 -25.90
C PHE A 190 -17.62 1.50 -26.36
N ASP A 191 -18.16 2.68 -26.62
CA ASP A 191 -19.52 2.80 -27.17
C ASP A 191 -19.58 2.41 -28.66
N SER A 192 -20.77 2.49 -29.26
CA SER A 192 -20.99 2.14 -30.66
C SER A 192 -20.23 3.01 -31.67
N GLU A 193 -19.75 4.19 -31.25
CA GLU A 193 -18.91 5.07 -32.07
C GLU A 193 -17.41 4.84 -31.82
N GLY A 194 -17.12 3.99 -30.83
CA GLY A 194 -15.81 3.61 -30.34
C GLY A 194 -15.24 4.60 -29.31
N LYS A 195 -16.07 5.44 -28.70
CA LYS A 195 -15.61 6.37 -27.65
C LYS A 195 -15.38 5.62 -26.34
N PRO A 196 -14.28 5.90 -25.60
CA PRO A 196 -14.04 5.33 -24.29
C PRO A 196 -15.05 5.82 -23.25
N VAL A 197 -15.70 4.88 -22.57
CA VAL A 197 -16.68 5.08 -21.50
C VAL A 197 -16.16 4.38 -20.24
N PRO A 198 -15.58 5.14 -19.29
CA PRO A 198 -15.17 4.58 -18.02
C PRO A 198 -16.41 4.23 -17.19
N THR A 199 -16.44 3.03 -16.64
CA THR A 199 -17.52 2.52 -15.79
C THR A 199 -16.96 2.09 -14.45
N PHE A 200 -17.63 2.48 -13.37
CA PHE A 200 -17.26 2.16 -12.01
C PHE A 200 -18.38 1.32 -11.43
N GLY A 201 -18.06 0.12 -10.94
CA GLY A 201 -19.07 -0.83 -10.47
C GLY A 201 -18.73 -1.36 -9.10
N GLY A 202 -19.68 -1.24 -8.15
CA GLY A 202 -19.95 -2.11 -6.98
C GLY A 202 -18.83 -2.86 -6.25
N ASN A 203 -17.56 -2.46 -6.38
CA ASN A 203 -16.41 -3.23 -5.94
C ASN A 203 -16.08 -2.87 -4.47
N PRO A 204 -15.66 -3.82 -3.61
CA PRO A 204 -15.24 -3.55 -2.24
C PRO A 204 -13.96 -2.69 -2.12
N THR A 205 -13.35 -2.28 -3.24
CA THR A 205 -12.11 -1.50 -3.30
C THR A 205 -12.32 0.00 -3.55
N GLY A 206 -13.56 0.45 -3.75
CA GLY A 206 -13.88 1.87 -3.93
C GLY A 206 -13.75 2.64 -2.62
N CYS A 207 -13.21 3.85 -2.70
CA CYS A 207 -13.09 4.76 -1.56
C CYS A 207 -13.89 6.03 -1.83
N ASN A 208 -14.57 6.51 -0.80
CA ASN A 208 -15.35 7.74 -0.81
C ASN A 208 -14.51 8.98 -0.46
N ARG A 209 -13.18 8.83 -0.47
CA ARG A 209 -12.19 9.82 -0.10
C ARG A 209 -11.05 9.87 -1.11
N VAL A 210 -10.55 11.07 -1.37
CA VAL A 210 -9.31 11.33 -2.11
C VAL A 210 -8.49 12.38 -1.36
N ILE A 211 -7.17 12.20 -1.33
CA ILE A 211 -6.21 13.05 -0.61
C ILE A 211 -5.16 13.53 -1.60
N ALA A 212 -4.96 14.83 -1.71
CA ALA A 212 -3.79 15.40 -2.39
C ALA A 212 -2.82 15.98 -1.36
N SER A 213 -1.65 15.37 -1.25
CA SER A 213 -0.62 15.75 -0.29
C SER A 213 0.45 16.63 -0.92
N TYR A 214 0.92 17.63 -0.17
CA TYR A 214 2.05 18.48 -0.51
C TYR A 214 3.36 17.79 -0.09
N PRO A 215 4.26 17.43 -1.04
CA PRO A 215 5.50 16.74 -0.73
C PRO A 215 6.58 17.67 -0.15
N ALA A 216 6.41 18.97 -0.31
CA ALA A 216 7.29 20.00 0.22
C ALA A 216 6.46 20.96 1.10
N ASP A 217 7.11 21.60 2.06
CA ASP A 217 6.45 22.54 2.94
C ASP A 217 5.90 23.73 2.16
N GLU A 218 4.58 23.82 2.08
CA GLU A 218 3.88 24.90 1.41
C GLU A 218 3.18 25.79 2.45
N VAL A 219 3.71 26.99 2.65
CA VAL A 219 3.16 27.93 3.64
C VAL A 219 1.82 28.49 3.14
N LEU A 220 0.82 28.49 4.02
CA LEU A 220 -0.54 28.96 3.75
C LEU A 220 -0.52 30.43 3.33
N GLY A 221 0.22 31.28 4.04
CA GLY A 221 0.43 32.69 3.71
C GLY A 221 -0.82 33.55 3.93
N LEU A 222 -0.64 34.87 3.98
CA LEU A 222 -1.74 35.83 4.01
C LEU A 222 -2.19 36.14 2.59
N ASP A 223 -3.48 35.97 2.30
CA ASP A 223 -4.16 36.19 1.01
C ASP A 223 -3.55 35.43 -0.19
N LYS A 224 -2.66 34.47 0.09
CA LYS A 224 -2.08 33.59 -0.93
C LYS A 224 -3.15 32.58 -1.36
N THR A 225 -3.35 32.48 -2.68
CA THR A 225 -4.27 31.50 -3.28
C THR A 225 -3.55 30.19 -3.53
N HIS A 226 -4.15 29.11 -3.08
CA HIS A 226 -3.76 27.74 -3.35
C HIS A 226 -4.77 27.10 -4.29
N GLU A 227 -4.27 26.28 -5.21
CA GLU A 227 -5.09 25.53 -6.15
C GLU A 227 -4.65 24.07 -6.16
N VAL A 228 -5.58 23.19 -5.83
CA VAL A 228 -5.36 21.75 -5.79
C VAL A 228 -6.36 21.05 -6.70
N TYR A 229 -5.86 20.05 -7.41
CA TYR A 229 -6.61 19.30 -8.41
C TYR A 229 -6.72 17.86 -7.94
N LEU A 230 -7.95 17.42 -7.68
CA LEU A 230 -8.27 16.07 -7.22
C LEU A 230 -8.87 15.30 -8.39
N ILE A 231 -8.22 14.22 -8.81
CA ILE A 231 -8.75 13.33 -9.82
C ILE A 231 -9.76 12.41 -9.15
N VAL A 232 -10.97 12.38 -9.68
CA VAL A 232 -12.06 11.56 -9.17
C VAL A 232 -12.73 10.81 -10.31
N ASN A 233 -13.39 9.73 -9.94
CA ASN A 233 -14.35 9.05 -10.76
C ASN A 233 -15.38 10.04 -11.34
N PRO A 234 -15.68 9.98 -12.66
CA PRO A 234 -16.88 10.57 -13.24
C PRO A 234 -18.17 10.11 -12.52
N THR A 235 -18.65 10.90 -11.57
CA THR A 235 -19.80 10.55 -10.73
C THR A 235 -20.56 11.79 -10.25
N LEU A 236 -21.78 11.55 -9.76
CA LEU A 236 -22.50 12.54 -8.95
C LEU A 236 -21.95 12.49 -7.53
N VAL A 237 -21.25 13.56 -7.14
CA VAL A 237 -20.68 13.72 -5.81
C VAL A 237 -21.75 14.30 -4.88
N ARG A 238 -21.99 13.60 -3.77
CA ARG A 238 -23.00 13.94 -2.77
C ARG A 238 -22.36 14.16 -1.41
N ASP A 239 -22.94 15.04 -0.61
CA ASP A 239 -22.48 15.33 0.76
C ASP A 239 -20.96 15.59 0.81
N ALA A 240 -20.47 16.38 -0.16
CA ALA A 240 -19.04 16.61 -0.32
C ALA A 240 -18.50 17.45 0.83
N GLU A 241 -17.45 16.99 1.49
CA GLU A 241 -16.68 17.77 2.46
C GLU A 241 -15.26 17.98 1.96
N ILE A 242 -14.78 19.21 2.09
CA ILE A 242 -13.38 19.56 1.89
C ILE A 242 -12.72 19.78 3.24
N THR A 243 -11.60 19.10 3.45
CA THR A 243 -10.72 19.29 4.60
C THR A 243 -9.35 19.77 4.11
N ILE A 244 -8.93 20.93 4.58
CA ILE A 244 -7.54 21.39 4.44
C ILE A 244 -6.81 21.10 5.74
N VAL A 245 -5.75 20.30 5.68
CA VAL A 245 -4.92 19.96 6.83
C VAL A 245 -3.60 20.72 6.75
N THR A 246 -3.25 21.40 7.83
CA THR A 246 -1.94 22.02 8.02
C THR A 246 -1.13 21.24 9.05
N ASP A 247 0.09 21.71 9.35
CA ASP A 247 0.90 21.17 10.45
C ASP A 247 0.29 21.43 11.85
N LYS A 248 -0.73 22.29 11.96
CA LYS A 248 -1.30 22.72 13.26
C LYS A 248 -2.81 22.69 13.33
N HIS A 249 -3.50 22.86 12.21
CA HIS A 249 -4.94 23.03 12.16
C HIS A 249 -5.57 22.19 11.05
N LYS A 250 -6.85 21.90 11.21
CA LYS A 250 -7.71 21.38 10.14
C LYS A 250 -8.86 22.35 9.89
N PHE A 251 -9.19 22.54 8.61
CA PHE A 251 -10.26 23.41 8.16
C PHE A 251 -11.25 22.60 7.34
N ASN A 252 -12.47 22.47 7.86
CA ASN A 252 -13.53 21.67 7.23
C ASN A 252 -14.62 22.57 6.63
N ARG A 253 -15.08 22.23 5.43
CA ARG A 253 -16.26 22.84 4.81
C ARG A 253 -17.07 21.83 4.01
N GLN A 254 -18.33 21.74 4.37
CA GLN A 254 -19.36 21.10 3.54
C GLN A 254 -19.62 21.93 2.28
N ALA A 255 -19.66 21.27 1.12
CA ALA A 255 -20.01 21.90 -0.14
C ALA A 255 -21.49 22.35 -0.12
N SER A 256 -21.82 23.36 -0.93
CA SER A 256 -23.16 23.98 -0.97
C SER A 256 -24.23 23.11 -1.65
N GLY A 257 -23.89 21.88 -2.06
CA GLY A 257 -24.81 20.92 -2.68
C GLY A 257 -24.08 19.80 -3.42
N GLU A 258 -24.85 18.98 -4.14
CA GLU A 258 -24.32 17.95 -5.02
C GLU A 258 -23.74 18.56 -6.30
N PHE A 259 -22.69 17.95 -6.84
CA PHE A 259 -22.12 18.34 -8.14
C PHE A 259 -21.71 17.11 -8.94
N THR A 260 -21.67 17.23 -10.26
CA THR A 260 -21.23 16.13 -11.14
C THR A 260 -19.80 16.35 -11.58
N ALA A 261 -18.89 15.48 -11.13
CA ALA A 261 -17.58 15.36 -11.76
C ALA A 261 -17.77 14.61 -13.08
N LYS A 262 -17.52 15.26 -14.22
CA LYS A 262 -17.72 14.66 -15.54
C LYS A 262 -16.38 14.25 -16.14
N GLN A 263 -16.39 13.18 -16.92
CA GLN A 263 -15.25 12.74 -17.73
C GLN A 263 -14.69 13.92 -18.55
N GLY A 264 -13.38 14.15 -18.42
CA GLY A 264 -12.66 15.16 -19.19
C GLY A 264 -12.88 16.61 -18.74
N ASP A 265 -13.80 16.86 -17.81
CA ASP A 265 -14.14 18.21 -17.36
C ASP A 265 -13.46 18.57 -16.04
N LEU A 266 -13.24 19.88 -15.88
CA LEU A 266 -12.83 20.50 -14.63
C LEU A 266 -14.06 21.04 -13.90
N THR A 267 -14.34 20.48 -12.74
CA THR A 267 -15.39 20.96 -11.83
C THR A 267 -14.77 21.93 -10.84
N TYR A 268 -15.34 23.13 -10.77
CA TYR A 268 -14.88 24.19 -9.89
C TYR A 268 -15.68 24.15 -8.60
N MET A 269 -15.00 23.98 -7.48
CA MET A 269 -15.59 24.30 -6.20
C MET A 269 -15.53 25.80 -5.96
N ASP A 270 -16.52 26.33 -5.24
CA ASP A 270 -16.51 27.73 -4.84
C ASP A 270 -15.21 28.04 -4.06
N PRO A 271 -14.47 29.11 -4.43
CA PRO A 271 -13.29 29.52 -3.69
C PRO A 271 -13.57 29.67 -2.20
N MET A 272 -12.58 29.33 -1.40
CA MET A 272 -12.70 29.23 0.05
C MET A 272 -11.75 30.21 0.71
N ASP A 273 -12.20 30.98 1.69
CA ASP A 273 -11.29 31.68 2.61
C ASP A 273 -11.35 30.97 3.96
N LEU A 274 -10.25 30.34 4.35
CA LEU A 274 -10.14 29.50 5.56
C LEU A 274 -10.37 30.30 6.85
N ALA A 275 -10.15 31.61 6.80
CA ALA A 275 -10.39 32.51 7.93
C ALA A 275 -11.85 33.01 8.02
N SER A 276 -12.69 32.68 7.04
CA SER A 276 -14.07 33.14 6.95
C SER A 276 -15.08 32.05 7.33
N SER A 277 -16.19 32.44 7.97
CA SER A 277 -17.32 31.54 8.18
C SER A 277 -17.82 30.99 6.84
N PRO A 278 -18.16 29.69 6.73
CA PRO A 278 -18.46 28.76 7.82
C PRO A 278 -17.30 27.84 8.26
N PHE A 279 -16.03 28.19 7.97
CA PHE A 279 -14.92 27.37 8.41
C PHE A 279 -14.73 27.43 9.92
N PHE A 280 -14.62 26.26 10.54
CA PHE A 280 -14.13 26.11 11.90
C PHE A 280 -12.71 25.61 11.81
N ALA A 281 -11.75 26.46 12.16
CA ALA A 281 -10.40 26.01 12.43
C ALA A 281 -10.44 25.21 13.73
N GLU A 282 -10.15 23.93 13.63
CA GLU A 282 -9.93 23.07 14.79
C GLU A 282 -8.44 22.82 14.90
N ASP A 283 -7.91 22.83 16.12
CA ASP A 283 -6.56 22.32 16.37
C ASP A 283 -6.47 20.90 15.80
N LEU A 284 -5.37 20.60 15.12
CA LEU A 284 -5.18 19.28 14.54
C LEU A 284 -4.99 18.27 15.67
N ASP A 285 -5.98 17.40 15.82
CA ASP A 285 -5.87 16.21 16.66
C ASP A 285 -5.07 15.15 15.89
N ILE A 286 -3.74 15.21 16.01
CA ILE A 286 -2.83 14.28 15.33
C ILE A 286 -2.98 12.91 15.99
N LYS A 287 -3.56 11.96 15.25
CA LYS A 287 -3.72 10.57 15.69
C LYS A 287 -2.38 9.85 15.65
N THR A 288 -2.13 8.97 16.61
CA THR A 288 -0.90 8.18 16.68
C THR A 288 -1.12 6.78 16.12
N LEU A 289 -0.32 6.40 15.11
CA LEU A 289 -0.19 5.03 14.63
C LEU A 289 1.16 4.46 15.07
N VAL A 290 1.15 3.32 15.76
CA VAL A 290 2.38 2.56 16.05
C VAL A 290 2.37 1.24 15.30
N VAL A 291 3.37 1.03 14.45
CA VAL A 291 3.50 -0.21 13.65
C VAL A 291 4.66 -1.04 14.18
N TRP A 292 4.37 -2.24 14.65
CA TRP A 292 5.34 -3.21 15.13
C TRP A 292 5.59 -4.29 14.11
N GLY A 293 6.85 -4.69 13.98
CA GLY A 293 7.17 -5.89 13.25
C GLY A 293 8.66 -6.14 13.09
N ASP A 294 8.97 -7.02 12.15
CA ASP A 294 10.33 -7.45 11.87
C ASP A 294 11.02 -6.59 10.81
N SER A 295 11.96 -7.21 10.10
CA SER A 295 12.72 -6.66 8.98
C SER A 295 11.89 -6.01 7.89
N TYR A 296 10.71 -6.54 7.58
CA TYR A 296 9.90 -5.95 6.51
C TYR A 296 9.20 -4.67 6.96
N THR A 297 8.86 -4.60 8.25
CA THR A 297 8.35 -3.38 8.87
C THR A 297 9.46 -2.34 9.03
N ASN A 298 10.72 -2.76 9.16
CA ASN A 298 11.84 -1.84 9.30
C ASN A 298 12.09 -1.04 8.00
N ARG A 299 12.21 0.29 8.12
CA ARG A 299 12.52 1.21 7.02
C ARG A 299 13.93 1.00 6.44
N SER A 300 14.84 0.35 7.17
CA SER A 300 16.27 0.34 6.85
C SER A 300 16.80 -0.83 6.02
N GLN A 301 15.94 -1.68 5.43
CA GLN A 301 16.39 -2.94 4.79
C GLN A 301 16.23 -3.07 3.28
N LEU A 302 15.94 -1.98 2.57
CA LEU A 302 16.08 -1.98 1.12
C LEU A 302 17.55 -1.73 0.74
N ASP A 303 18.38 -2.75 0.99
CA ASP A 303 19.65 -3.09 0.32
C ASP A 303 20.57 -1.93 -0.12
N GLY A 304 20.99 -1.05 0.80
CA GLY A 304 21.98 -0.01 0.49
C GLY A 304 21.47 1.12 -0.42
N HIS A 305 20.17 1.15 -0.71
CA HIS A 305 19.50 2.25 -1.41
C HIS A 305 18.78 3.12 -0.39
N VAL A 306 19.30 4.33 -0.17
CA VAL A 306 18.85 5.26 0.89
C VAL A 306 17.44 5.82 0.63
N ASP A 307 16.85 5.55 -0.54
CA ASP A 307 15.68 6.27 -1.08
C ASP A 307 14.41 5.43 -1.32
N ARG A 308 14.27 4.21 -0.79
CA ARG A 308 13.03 3.42 -1.00
C ARG A 308 12.12 3.35 0.23
N CYS A 309 10.85 3.71 0.02
CA CYS A 309 9.72 3.68 0.96
C CYS A 309 9.28 2.22 1.20
N ASN A 310 9.03 1.81 2.46
CA ASN A 310 8.44 0.50 2.79
C ASN A 310 6.91 0.60 2.99
N TYR A 311 6.24 -0.51 3.33
CA TYR A 311 4.77 -0.49 3.45
C TYR A 311 4.27 0.48 4.53
N VAL A 312 5.02 0.69 5.62
CA VAL A 312 4.67 1.65 6.67
C VAL A 312 4.71 3.08 6.14
N CYS A 313 5.68 3.37 5.28
CA CYS A 313 5.81 4.68 4.63
C CYS A 313 4.66 4.92 3.63
N HIS A 314 4.28 3.94 2.80
CA HIS A 314 3.10 4.08 1.92
C HIS A 314 1.79 4.13 2.72
N LEU A 315 1.70 3.42 3.84
CA LEU A 315 0.54 3.50 4.73
C LEU A 315 0.40 4.91 5.31
N HIS A 316 1.51 5.53 5.72
CA HIS A 316 1.52 6.93 6.17
C HIS A 316 1.04 7.88 5.07
N GLU A 317 1.50 7.71 3.82
CA GLU A 317 1.01 8.49 2.67
C GLU A 317 -0.51 8.35 2.47
N MET A 318 -1.07 7.15 2.67
CA MET A 318 -2.51 6.90 2.54
C MET A 318 -3.34 7.46 3.71
N LEU A 319 -2.75 7.54 4.90
CA LEU A 319 -3.36 8.10 6.11
C LEU A 319 -3.33 9.63 6.13
N GLY A 320 -2.31 10.23 5.52
CA GLY A 320 -2.09 11.67 5.50
C GLY A 320 -1.54 12.22 6.82
N SER A 321 -1.38 13.54 6.86
CA SER A 321 -0.78 14.33 7.95
C SER A 321 -1.61 14.40 9.24
N GLY A 322 -2.85 13.93 9.23
CA GLY A 322 -3.63 13.71 10.43
C GLY A 322 -3.11 12.57 11.32
N TRP A 323 -2.03 11.88 10.90
CA TRP A 323 -1.44 10.77 11.61
C TRP A 323 0.07 10.95 11.83
N GLU A 324 0.52 10.76 13.06
CA GLU A 324 1.93 10.52 13.38
C GLU A 324 2.20 9.01 13.39
N VAL A 325 3.14 8.57 12.53
CA VAL A 325 3.44 7.13 12.37
C VAL A 325 4.79 6.77 12.98
N TYR A 326 4.73 5.96 14.06
CA TYR A 326 5.89 5.38 14.72
C TYR A 326 6.19 3.99 14.17
N ASN A 327 7.31 3.87 13.44
CA ASN A 327 7.78 2.60 12.93
C ASN A 327 8.66 1.87 13.98
N GLY A 328 8.14 0.80 14.56
CA GLY A 328 8.80 -0.12 15.49
C GLY A 328 9.43 -1.35 14.85
N GLY A 329 9.56 -1.37 13.53
CA GLY A 329 10.20 -2.44 12.76
C GLY A 329 11.67 -2.65 13.13
N SER A 330 12.10 -3.91 13.16
CA SER A 330 13.48 -4.28 13.50
C SER A 330 13.94 -5.53 12.76
N SER A 331 15.13 -5.47 12.18
CA SER A 331 15.64 -6.52 11.31
C SER A 331 16.05 -7.81 12.02
N GLY A 332 15.56 -8.95 11.51
CA GLY A 332 15.84 -10.28 12.09
C GLY A 332 15.12 -10.52 13.41
N ASP A 333 14.19 -9.64 13.79
CA ASP A 333 13.38 -9.82 14.98
C ASP A 333 12.41 -10.98 14.82
N VAL A 334 12.17 -11.61 15.95
CA VAL A 334 11.25 -12.74 16.16
C VAL A 334 10.13 -12.29 17.09
N THR A 335 9.01 -13.00 17.14
CA THR A 335 7.78 -12.52 17.82
C THR A 335 7.99 -12.08 19.27
N ASN A 336 8.79 -12.83 20.06
CA ASN A 336 9.07 -12.47 21.44
C ASN A 336 10.00 -11.25 21.60
N SER A 337 10.90 -11.02 20.65
CA SER A 337 11.73 -9.81 20.64
C SER A 337 10.90 -8.57 20.32
N ILE A 338 9.96 -8.69 19.36
CA ILE A 338 9.03 -7.62 18.99
C ILE A 338 8.16 -7.25 20.19
N ALA A 339 7.53 -8.25 20.82
CA ALA A 339 6.69 -8.04 22.00
C ALA A 339 7.49 -7.50 23.20
N ALA A 340 8.75 -7.89 23.38
CA ALA A 340 9.61 -7.38 24.45
C ALA A 340 10.03 -5.93 24.24
N ARG A 341 10.35 -5.52 23.00
CA ARG A 341 10.68 -4.12 22.71
C ARG A 341 9.49 -3.19 22.93
N GLN A 342 8.28 -3.64 22.57
CA GLN A 342 7.04 -2.90 22.77
C GLN A 342 6.63 -2.81 24.24
N GLY A 343 6.86 -3.86 25.03
CA GLY A 343 6.57 -3.92 26.46
C GLY A 343 5.57 -5.00 26.87
N GLY A 344 4.84 -5.59 25.93
CA GLY A 344 3.91 -6.70 26.18
C GLY A 344 4.57 -7.95 26.76
N ILE A 345 5.87 -8.13 26.55
CA ILE A 345 6.69 -9.07 27.31
C ILE A 345 7.74 -8.28 28.11
N PRO A 346 7.90 -8.53 29.42
CA PRO A 346 8.94 -7.84 30.18
C PRO A 346 10.32 -8.10 29.61
N MET A 347 11.14 -7.04 29.57
CA MET A 347 12.52 -7.08 29.13
C MET A 347 13.46 -6.91 30.33
N VAL A 348 14.60 -7.58 30.26
CA VAL A 348 15.65 -7.52 31.29
C VAL A 348 17.02 -7.28 30.66
N ILE A 349 17.96 -6.78 31.46
CA ILE A 349 19.33 -6.46 31.04
C ILE A 349 20.34 -7.35 31.75
N ASN A 350 21.35 -7.75 30.98
CA ASN A 350 22.56 -8.46 31.40
C ASN A 350 22.31 -9.80 32.11
N SER A 351 22.91 -10.89 31.64
CA SER A 351 22.77 -12.21 32.30
C SER A 351 23.59 -12.34 33.59
N THR A 352 24.47 -11.37 33.87
CA THR A 352 25.31 -11.28 35.06
C THR A 352 25.15 -9.92 35.75
N SER A 353 25.59 -9.76 37.00
CA SER A 353 25.62 -8.45 37.64
C SER A 353 26.70 -7.57 37.03
N PHE A 354 26.46 -6.27 36.87
CA PHE A 354 27.46 -5.30 36.40
C PHE A 354 27.31 -3.96 37.14
N THR A 355 28.31 -3.09 37.03
CA THR A 355 28.29 -1.77 37.67
C THR A 355 28.15 -0.68 36.62
N ILE A 356 27.12 0.15 36.74
CA ILE A 356 27.03 1.39 35.97
C ILE A 356 27.95 2.42 36.65
N PRO A 357 28.91 3.04 35.94
CA PRO A 357 29.82 4.03 36.51
C PRO A 357 29.07 5.30 36.91
N ALA A 358 29.71 6.13 37.75
CA ALA A 358 29.13 7.40 38.20
C ALA A 358 28.94 8.40 37.05
N GLY A 359 29.93 8.48 36.15
CA GLY A 359 29.88 9.30 34.94
C GLY A 359 29.10 8.66 33.80
N THR A 360 29.12 9.29 32.64
CA THR A 360 28.46 8.83 31.40
C THR A 360 29.36 7.94 30.56
N GLU A 361 30.27 7.20 31.19
CA GLU A 361 31.16 6.27 30.49
C GLU A 361 30.39 4.99 30.12
N PRO A 362 30.60 4.44 28.91
CA PRO A 362 29.95 3.20 28.49
C PRO A 362 30.45 2.01 29.32
N VAL A 363 29.54 1.12 29.70
CA VAL A 363 29.86 -0.17 30.32
C VAL A 363 29.39 -1.31 29.43
N ALA A 364 30.24 -2.30 29.22
CA ALA A 364 29.91 -3.49 28.45
C ALA A 364 28.84 -4.34 29.16
N ILE A 365 27.87 -4.81 28.40
CA ILE A 365 26.83 -5.74 28.82
C ILE A 365 26.74 -6.88 27.79
N ASP A 366 26.29 -8.05 28.22
CA ASP A 366 26.08 -9.17 27.31
C ASP A 366 24.81 -9.02 26.45
N GLY A 367 23.84 -8.20 26.86
CA GLY A 367 22.70 -7.83 26.04
C GLY A 367 21.41 -7.50 26.80
N LEU A 368 20.34 -7.38 26.01
CA LEU A 368 18.95 -7.29 26.48
C LEU A 368 18.24 -8.60 26.18
N TYR A 369 17.30 -8.98 27.03
CA TYR A 369 16.61 -10.25 26.94
C TYR A 369 15.10 -10.12 27.17
N SER A 370 14.32 -10.87 26.40
CA SER A 370 12.94 -11.20 26.74
C SER A 370 12.92 -12.16 27.94
N THR A 371 12.03 -11.92 28.90
CA THR A 371 11.74 -12.81 30.04
C THR A 371 11.02 -14.10 29.68
N LYS A 372 10.56 -14.22 28.43
CA LYS A 372 9.96 -15.46 27.91
C LYS A 372 10.79 -16.03 26.77
N ASN A 373 11.18 -17.29 26.91
CA ASN A 373 11.81 -18.07 25.85
C ASN A 373 10.80 -19.03 25.20
N PHE A 374 10.54 -18.78 23.91
CA PHE A 374 9.65 -19.61 23.09
C PHE A 374 10.41 -20.35 21.96
N TRP A 375 11.75 -20.40 22.06
CA TRP A 375 12.65 -21.01 21.07
C TRP A 375 13.17 -22.41 21.43
N PHE A 376 12.81 -22.95 22.59
CA PHE A 376 13.34 -24.23 23.12
C PHE A 376 14.87 -24.34 23.19
N THR A 377 15.63 -23.26 23.03
CA THR A 377 17.03 -23.23 23.44
C THR A 377 17.10 -23.24 24.97
N THR A 378 18.01 -24.02 25.56
CA THR A 378 18.16 -24.12 27.02
C THR A 378 18.32 -22.74 27.68
N GLY A 379 17.34 -22.30 28.47
CA GLY A 379 17.31 -21.03 29.22
C GLY A 379 15.91 -20.41 29.32
N GLU A 380 15.63 -19.58 30.34
CA GLU A 380 14.35 -18.87 30.50
C GLU A 380 14.24 -17.59 29.63
N TYR A 381 15.38 -17.11 29.10
CA TYR A 381 15.52 -15.80 28.47
C TYR A 381 15.92 -15.89 26.99
N THR A 382 15.41 -15.00 26.15
CA THR A 382 15.83 -14.86 24.73
C THR A 382 16.53 -13.52 24.51
N LYS A 383 17.78 -13.56 24.03
CA LYS A 383 18.57 -12.35 23.72
C LYS A 383 17.99 -11.61 22.51
N ILE A 384 17.88 -10.29 22.63
CA ILE A 384 17.40 -9.39 21.59
C ILE A 384 18.58 -8.87 20.77
N ALA A 385 18.52 -8.99 19.45
CA ALA A 385 19.65 -8.71 18.55
C ALA A 385 19.74 -7.24 18.09
N ARG A 386 18.65 -6.47 18.22
CA ARG A 386 18.49 -5.12 17.66
C ARG A 386 17.61 -4.26 18.58
N PHE A 387 17.83 -2.94 18.57
CA PHE A 387 17.32 -2.02 19.59
C PHE A 387 16.37 -0.93 19.05
N SER A 388 15.59 -1.23 18.01
CA SER A 388 14.59 -0.29 17.46
C SER A 388 13.52 0.07 18.50
N GLN A 389 13.28 1.37 18.68
CA GLN A 389 12.36 1.93 19.70
C GLN A 389 12.68 1.51 21.15
N VAL A 390 13.90 1.05 21.43
CA VAL A 390 14.35 0.70 22.79
C VAL A 390 14.90 1.91 23.52
N ASN A 391 15.69 2.74 22.83
CA ASN A 391 16.41 3.85 23.43
C ASN A 391 15.61 5.17 23.40
N PRO A 392 15.78 6.05 24.41
CA PRO A 392 16.43 5.75 25.70
C PRO A 392 15.62 4.73 26.51
N LEU A 393 16.30 3.95 27.35
CA LEU A 393 15.69 2.97 28.25
C LEU A 393 16.00 3.29 29.71
N GLU A 394 15.17 2.78 30.61
CA GLU A 394 15.39 2.86 32.06
C GLU A 394 15.68 1.47 32.63
N ILE A 395 16.79 1.34 33.35
CA ILE A 395 17.09 0.16 34.17
C ILE A 395 16.48 0.36 35.54
N ILE A 396 15.64 -0.58 35.96
CA ILE A 396 15.05 -0.62 37.31
C ILE A 396 15.91 -1.54 38.16
N VAL A 397 16.52 -0.99 39.19
CA VAL A 397 17.35 -1.72 40.14
C VAL A 397 16.53 -1.99 41.39
N GLU A 398 16.37 -3.27 41.71
CA GLU A 398 15.62 -3.73 42.88
C GLU A 398 16.59 -4.32 43.93
N ASP A 399 16.24 -4.17 45.21
CA ASP A 399 16.93 -4.88 46.30
C ASP A 399 16.54 -6.38 46.34
N ALA A 400 17.16 -7.13 47.26
CA ALA A 400 16.86 -8.55 47.43
C ALA A 400 15.42 -8.86 47.89
N SER A 401 14.67 -7.83 48.34
CA SER A 401 13.25 -7.95 48.71
C SER A 401 12.31 -7.55 47.56
N GLY A 402 12.86 -7.15 46.41
CA GLY A 402 12.09 -6.71 45.24
C GLY A 402 11.66 -5.24 45.30
N ASN A 403 12.21 -4.43 46.21
CA ASN A 403 11.89 -3.00 46.25
C ASN A 403 12.78 -2.24 45.28
N GLU A 404 12.19 -1.36 44.45
CA GLU A 404 12.97 -0.46 43.59
C GLU A 404 13.83 0.48 44.45
N VAL A 405 15.14 0.41 44.27
CA VAL A 405 16.13 1.25 44.97
C VAL A 405 16.76 2.30 44.06
N ALA A 406 16.70 2.10 42.74
CA ALA A 406 17.14 3.09 41.77
C ALA A 406 16.50 2.86 40.39
N ARG A 407 16.45 3.95 39.62
CA ARG A 407 16.06 3.96 38.21
C ARG A 407 17.11 4.74 37.43
N VAL A 408 17.73 4.09 36.45
CA VAL A 408 18.84 4.69 35.68
C VAL A 408 18.46 4.75 34.21
N GLU A 409 18.23 5.97 33.71
CA GLU A 409 18.03 6.20 32.28
C GLU A 409 19.36 6.14 31.53
N GLY A 410 19.34 5.51 30.36
CA GLY A 410 20.49 5.36 29.51
C GLY A 410 20.15 4.96 28.09
N ARG A 411 21.20 4.63 27.35
CA ARG A 411 21.13 4.14 25.98
C ARG A 411 21.97 2.88 25.86
N VAL A 412 21.46 1.94 25.08
CA VAL A 412 22.17 0.74 24.67
C VAL A 412 22.64 0.89 23.23
N THR A 413 23.94 0.65 22.99
CA THR A 413 24.57 0.72 21.67
C THR A 413 25.34 -0.55 21.38
N ILE A 414 25.41 -0.94 20.10
CA ILE A 414 26.29 -2.02 19.64
C ILE A 414 27.51 -1.36 18.99
N SER A 415 28.71 -1.62 19.51
CA SER A 415 29.96 -1.17 18.89
C SER A 415 30.34 -2.05 17.70
N GLY A 416 31.30 -1.59 16.88
CA GLY A 416 31.72 -2.30 15.66
C GLY A 416 32.25 -3.74 15.89
N ASP A 417 32.64 -4.05 17.11
CA ASP A 417 33.04 -5.39 17.59
C ASP A 417 31.85 -6.26 18.04
N GLN A 418 30.61 -5.82 17.80
CA GLN A 418 29.36 -6.46 18.24
C GLN A 418 29.19 -6.54 19.77
N VAL A 419 30.00 -5.82 20.55
CA VAL A 419 29.81 -5.71 22.00
C VAL A 419 28.70 -4.71 22.30
N THR A 420 27.77 -5.11 23.16
CA THR A 420 26.68 -4.24 23.58
C THR A 420 27.14 -3.41 24.78
N HIS A 421 26.88 -2.12 24.76
CA HIS A 421 27.24 -1.19 25.84
C HIS A 421 26.00 -0.47 26.35
N PHE A 422 25.90 -0.30 27.66
CA PHE A 422 24.98 0.64 28.29
C PHE A 422 25.71 1.92 28.67
N THR A 423 25.11 3.08 28.39
CA THR A 423 25.63 4.38 28.80
C THR A 423 24.51 5.17 29.47
N ARG A 424 24.69 5.59 30.73
CA ARG A 424 23.70 6.43 31.41
C ARG A 424 23.62 7.83 30.77
N THR A 425 22.44 8.44 30.76
CA THR A 425 22.23 9.76 30.13
C THR A 425 22.76 10.91 31.00
N THR A 426 22.68 10.78 32.33
CA THR A 426 23.07 11.84 33.28
C THR A 426 24.01 11.27 34.35
N PRO A 427 25.11 11.98 34.73
CA PRO A 427 25.96 11.56 35.84
C PRO A 427 25.19 11.37 37.16
N GLY A 428 25.66 10.46 38.01
CA GLY A 428 25.07 10.15 39.31
C GLY A 428 25.95 9.21 40.12
N GLU A 429 25.40 8.52 41.11
CA GLU A 429 26.16 7.53 41.88
C GLU A 429 26.45 6.27 41.06
N ALA A 430 27.61 5.66 41.29
CA ALA A 430 27.91 4.35 40.74
C ALA A 430 26.98 3.31 41.39
N ILE A 431 26.41 2.40 40.59
CA ILE A 431 25.41 1.44 41.09
C ILE A 431 25.63 0.05 40.51
N THR A 432 25.56 -0.95 41.37
CA THR A 432 25.56 -2.36 40.98
C THR A 432 24.15 -2.77 40.57
N VAL A 433 24.03 -3.24 39.33
CA VAL A 433 22.80 -3.77 38.74
C VAL A 433 22.82 -5.29 38.86
N PRO A 434 21.85 -5.90 39.56
CA PRO A 434 21.70 -7.36 39.59
C PRO A 434 21.50 -7.96 38.19
N ALA A 435 21.87 -9.23 38.04
CA ALA A 435 21.58 -9.99 36.82
C ALA A 435 20.08 -9.99 36.52
N TYR A 436 19.71 -9.85 35.25
CA TYR A 436 18.33 -9.81 34.78
C TYR A 436 17.47 -8.71 35.43
N SER A 437 18.06 -7.57 35.76
CA SER A 437 17.29 -6.40 36.21
C SER A 437 16.32 -5.94 35.13
N LYS A 438 15.14 -5.45 35.53
CA LYS A 438 14.07 -5.05 34.60
C LYS A 438 14.47 -3.82 33.80
N VAL A 439 13.98 -3.75 32.57
CA VAL A 439 14.13 -2.62 31.68
C VAL A 439 12.77 -2.10 31.22
N LEU A 440 12.60 -0.78 31.29
CA LEU A 440 11.51 -0.07 30.59
C LEU A 440 12.08 0.56 29.32
N THR A 441 11.58 0.17 28.15
CA THR A 441 11.99 0.73 26.85
C THR A 441 11.38 2.11 26.62
N PHE A 442 11.95 2.85 25.67
CA PHE A 442 11.32 4.06 25.14
C PHE A 442 9.88 3.79 24.70
N ALA A 443 9.66 2.73 23.92
CA ALA A 443 8.32 2.37 23.45
C ALA A 443 7.34 2.04 24.58
N ALA A 444 7.78 1.23 25.55
CA ALA A 444 6.96 0.83 26.69
C ALA A 444 6.51 2.03 27.53
N LYS A 445 7.31 3.11 27.54
CA LYS A 445 7.00 4.36 28.24
C LYS A 445 6.17 5.33 27.42
N ASN A 446 6.49 5.50 26.14
CA ASN A 446 6.03 6.65 25.35
C ASN A 446 5.05 6.30 24.22
N LEU A 447 4.92 5.02 23.85
CA LEU A 447 4.10 4.57 22.70
C LEU A 447 2.91 3.69 23.14
N ARG A 448 2.45 3.85 24.39
CA ARG A 448 1.24 3.20 24.90
C ARG A 448 0.00 4.04 24.58
N ASN A 449 -1.16 3.38 24.50
CA ASN A 449 -2.43 3.99 24.11
C ASN A 449 -2.38 4.78 22.77
N PRO A 450 -1.79 4.22 21.69
CA PRO A 450 -1.88 4.88 20.39
C PRO A 450 -3.33 4.85 19.88
N ASP A 451 -3.72 5.78 19.00
CA ASP A 451 -5.04 5.74 18.35
C ASP A 451 -5.25 4.46 17.52
N LEU A 452 -4.16 3.93 16.95
CA LEU A 452 -4.13 2.63 16.28
C LEU A 452 -2.78 1.93 16.48
N MET A 453 -2.82 0.62 16.76
CA MET A 453 -1.64 -0.24 16.73
C MET A 453 -1.74 -1.30 15.63
N ILE A 454 -0.71 -1.43 14.82
CA ILE A 454 -0.56 -2.53 13.86
C ILE A 454 0.56 -3.44 14.34
N VAL A 455 0.33 -4.75 14.34
CA VAL A 455 1.35 -5.73 14.69
C VAL A 455 1.49 -6.73 13.54
N TYR A 456 2.64 -6.72 12.87
CA TYR A 456 3.05 -7.71 11.87
C TYR A 456 4.16 -8.57 12.44
N MET A 457 3.89 -9.84 12.77
CA MET A 457 4.93 -10.73 13.31
C MET A 457 4.69 -12.22 13.06
N GLY A 458 5.80 -12.97 13.13
CA GLY A 458 5.83 -14.44 13.08
C GLY A 458 6.51 -15.02 11.84
N GLN A 459 6.81 -14.19 10.84
CA GLN A 459 7.59 -14.57 9.66
C GLN A 459 8.96 -15.19 10.02
N ASN A 460 9.66 -14.58 10.98
CA ASN A 460 10.95 -15.09 11.48
C ASN A 460 10.81 -16.13 12.62
N GLY A 461 9.59 -16.58 12.95
CA GLY A 461 9.33 -17.48 14.08
C GLY A 461 9.29 -16.78 15.44
N GLY A 462 9.61 -17.53 16.50
CA GLY A 462 9.48 -17.10 17.91
C GLY A 462 8.33 -17.76 18.64
N PHE A 463 7.74 -18.79 18.02
CA PHE A 463 6.64 -19.58 18.53
C PHE A 463 6.72 -20.99 17.93
N ASN A 464 6.12 -21.96 18.61
CA ASN A 464 6.03 -23.34 18.18
C ASN A 464 4.59 -23.87 18.13
N THR A 465 3.61 -23.06 18.55
CA THR A 465 2.17 -23.31 18.39
C THR A 465 1.47 -22.01 18.02
N LEU A 466 0.32 -22.10 17.34
CA LEU A 466 -0.49 -20.92 16.99
C LEU A 466 -1.01 -20.20 18.24
N GLU A 467 -1.31 -20.95 19.31
CA GLU A 467 -1.71 -20.39 20.60
C GLU A 467 -0.61 -19.53 21.23
N ILE A 468 0.67 -19.93 21.13
CA ILE A 468 1.79 -19.12 21.62
C ILE A 468 1.91 -17.83 20.80
N LEU A 469 1.77 -17.91 19.47
CA LEU A 469 1.77 -16.71 18.62
C LEU A 469 0.63 -15.76 18.99
N TYR A 470 -0.58 -16.29 19.17
CA TYR A 470 -1.74 -15.52 19.59
C TYR A 470 -1.54 -14.86 20.95
N ASN A 471 -1.04 -15.59 21.94
CA ASN A 471 -0.74 -15.05 23.26
C ASN A 471 0.33 -13.95 23.22
N GLN A 472 1.26 -14.00 22.27
CA GLN A 472 2.23 -12.92 22.05
C GLN A 472 1.57 -11.67 21.47
N TYR A 473 0.67 -11.83 20.48
CA TYR A 473 -0.14 -10.71 19.97
C TYR A 473 -0.99 -10.09 21.09
N ARG A 474 -1.72 -10.92 21.85
CA ARG A 474 -2.55 -10.45 22.97
C ARG A 474 -1.73 -9.74 24.02
N ALA A 475 -0.56 -10.25 24.39
CA ALA A 475 0.32 -9.57 25.34
C ALA A 475 0.70 -8.15 24.88
N MET A 476 0.93 -7.95 23.57
CA MET A 476 1.19 -6.61 23.02
C MET A 476 -0.06 -5.72 23.04
N ILE A 477 -1.21 -6.27 22.65
CA ILE A 477 -2.50 -5.56 22.60
C ILE A 477 -2.94 -5.13 24.00
N ASP A 478 -2.97 -6.06 24.96
CA ASP A 478 -3.34 -5.81 26.36
C ASP A 478 -2.40 -4.76 26.99
N TYR A 479 -1.12 -4.79 26.62
CA TYR A 479 -0.16 -3.81 27.10
C TYR A 479 -0.35 -2.43 26.48
N ALA A 480 -0.67 -2.36 25.19
CA ALA A 480 -0.92 -1.11 24.48
C ALA A 480 -2.22 -0.44 24.95
N PHE A 481 -3.24 -1.22 25.29
CA PHE A 481 -4.60 -0.76 25.62
C PHE A 481 -5.09 -1.30 26.97
N PRO A 482 -4.46 -0.94 28.11
CA PRO A 482 -4.85 -1.44 29.42
C PRO A 482 -6.25 -0.95 29.87
N GLU A 483 -6.68 0.24 29.42
CA GLU A 483 -7.85 0.95 29.91
C GLU A 483 -8.56 1.70 28.76
N GLY A 484 -8.92 1.02 27.66
CA GLY A 484 -9.56 1.67 26.51
C GLY A 484 -10.04 0.72 25.41
N PRO A 485 -10.70 1.25 24.36
CA PRO A 485 -11.06 0.45 23.19
C PRO A 485 -9.78 -0.04 22.49
N GLU A 486 -9.71 -1.35 22.24
CA GLU A 486 -8.56 -1.98 21.60
C GLU A 486 -8.54 -1.66 20.08
N ASN A 487 -8.00 -0.52 19.68
CA ASN A 487 -7.87 -0.18 18.27
C ASN A 487 -6.60 -0.79 17.70
N TYR A 488 -6.72 -2.00 17.17
CA TYR A 488 -5.57 -2.71 16.57
C TYR A 488 -5.91 -3.45 15.28
N ILE A 489 -4.84 -3.77 14.55
CA ILE A 489 -4.84 -4.75 13.46
C ILE A 489 -3.68 -5.72 13.68
N ALA A 490 -3.99 -7.01 13.75
CA ALA A 490 -3.00 -8.08 13.74
C ALA A 490 -2.78 -8.54 12.29
N VAL A 491 -1.53 -8.68 11.86
CA VAL A 491 -1.20 -8.99 10.47
C VAL A 491 -0.42 -10.29 10.38
N GLY A 492 -0.96 -11.23 9.60
CA GLY A 492 -0.38 -12.53 9.36
C GLY A 492 0.76 -12.54 8.33
N PHE A 493 1.23 -13.74 8.01
CA PHE A 493 2.37 -13.97 7.14
C PHE A 493 2.07 -13.62 5.68
N HIS A 494 3.11 -13.28 4.89
CA HIS A 494 3.05 -13.17 3.43
C HIS A 494 3.84 -14.27 2.71
N ASN A 495 4.79 -14.92 3.40
CA ASN A 495 5.68 -15.90 2.80
C ASN A 495 5.04 -17.29 2.68
N HIS A 496 5.18 -17.92 1.51
CA HIS A 496 4.62 -19.22 1.19
C HIS A 496 5.06 -20.34 2.13
N ASP A 497 6.37 -20.50 2.36
CA ASP A 497 6.90 -21.58 3.19
C ASP A 497 6.42 -21.49 4.63
N THR A 498 6.33 -20.28 5.15
CA THR A 498 5.84 -20.01 6.51
C THR A 498 4.35 -20.33 6.62
N VAL A 499 3.56 -19.93 5.64
CA VAL A 499 2.13 -20.26 5.58
C VAL A 499 1.93 -21.76 5.48
N ASN A 500 2.61 -22.46 4.57
CA ASN A 500 2.49 -23.91 4.41
C ASN A 500 2.81 -24.68 5.69
N LYS A 501 3.84 -24.23 6.42
CA LYS A 501 4.24 -24.84 7.69
C LYS A 501 3.14 -24.76 8.75
N TRP A 502 2.45 -23.62 8.83
CA TRP A 502 1.53 -23.33 9.93
C TRP A 502 0.05 -23.52 9.59
N ASN A 503 -0.29 -23.52 8.31
CA ASN A 503 -1.66 -23.62 7.82
C ASN A 503 -2.03 -25.05 7.36
N VAL A 504 -1.48 -26.07 8.02
CA VAL A 504 -1.92 -27.47 7.79
C VAL A 504 -3.41 -27.57 8.11
N ASP A 505 -4.19 -28.14 7.18
CA ASP A 505 -5.66 -28.27 7.28
C ASP A 505 -6.40 -26.95 7.59
N ASN A 506 -5.90 -25.82 7.07
CA ASN A 506 -6.43 -24.47 7.33
C ASN A 506 -6.40 -24.03 8.80
N ALA A 507 -5.57 -24.66 9.64
CA ALA A 507 -5.52 -24.37 11.07
C ALA A 507 -5.18 -22.90 11.38
N TYR A 508 -4.21 -22.32 10.67
CA TYR A 508 -3.80 -20.93 10.87
C TYR A 508 -4.93 -19.95 10.54
N TRP A 509 -5.58 -20.14 9.40
CA TRP A 509 -6.73 -19.31 9.00
C TRP A 509 -7.89 -19.42 9.97
N ASN A 510 -8.33 -20.66 10.24
CA ASN A 510 -9.49 -20.89 11.09
C ASN A 510 -9.28 -20.37 12.51
N PHE A 511 -8.05 -20.46 13.03
CA PHE A 511 -7.72 -19.96 14.36
C PHE A 511 -7.76 -18.43 14.41
N PHE A 512 -7.01 -17.74 13.54
CA PHE A 512 -6.85 -16.29 13.63
C PHE A 512 -8.05 -15.49 13.10
N ASP A 513 -8.69 -15.95 12.02
CA ASP A 513 -9.92 -15.32 11.49
C ASP A 513 -11.17 -15.73 12.28
N GLY A 514 -11.09 -16.82 13.05
CA GLY A 514 -12.18 -17.36 13.82
C GLY A 514 -12.43 -16.65 15.16
N PRO A 515 -13.53 -17.02 15.85
CA PRO A 515 -13.91 -16.44 17.13
C PRO A 515 -12.94 -16.75 18.28
N GLU A 516 -12.07 -17.75 18.10
CA GLU A 516 -11.01 -18.10 19.07
C GLU A 516 -9.78 -17.18 18.96
N GLY A 517 -9.61 -16.51 17.81
CA GLY A 517 -8.52 -15.58 17.53
C GLY A 517 -8.99 -14.12 17.54
N PHE A 518 -8.92 -13.46 16.39
CA PHE A 518 -9.24 -12.03 16.25
C PHE A 518 -10.55 -11.77 15.48
N GLY A 519 -11.33 -12.81 15.21
CA GLY A 519 -12.68 -12.68 14.69
C GLY A 519 -13.63 -12.17 15.78
N VAL A 520 -14.17 -10.96 15.63
CA VAL A 520 -15.15 -10.41 16.57
C VAL A 520 -16.56 -10.80 16.11
N ASN A 521 -17.30 -11.52 16.96
CA ASN A 521 -18.75 -11.74 16.75
C ASN A 521 -19.51 -10.49 17.22
N GLU A 522 -19.71 -9.51 16.35
CA GLU A 522 -20.69 -8.46 16.65
C GLU A 522 -22.11 -8.94 16.37
N ALA A 523 -23.03 -8.63 17.29
CA ALA A 523 -24.43 -9.03 17.28
C ALA A 523 -25.28 -8.38 16.14
N ALA A 524 -24.64 -7.87 15.08
CA ALA A 524 -25.26 -7.12 13.98
C ALA A 524 -25.03 -7.72 12.57
N GLY A 525 -24.65 -9.00 12.46
CA GLY A 525 -24.90 -9.78 11.25
C GLY A 525 -23.76 -9.97 10.24
N ARG A 526 -22.53 -9.49 10.50
CA ARG A 526 -21.28 -10.03 9.92
C ARG A 526 -20.12 -9.86 10.92
N PRO A 527 -19.35 -10.91 11.26
CA PRO A 527 -18.14 -10.74 12.06
C PRO A 527 -17.09 -9.99 11.25
N ILE A 528 -16.57 -8.88 11.77
CA ILE A 528 -15.44 -8.17 11.16
C ILE A 528 -14.19 -8.57 11.95
N SER A 529 -13.27 -9.25 11.28
CA SER A 529 -11.99 -9.67 11.85
C SER A 529 -11.01 -8.50 11.90
N ARG A 530 -10.32 -8.34 13.05
CA ARG A 530 -9.18 -7.42 13.20
C ARG A 530 -7.86 -8.06 12.75
N PHE A 531 -7.93 -9.25 12.16
CA PHE A 531 -6.80 -9.91 11.53
C PHE A 531 -6.76 -9.62 10.02
N VAL A 532 -5.56 -9.38 9.52
CA VAL A 532 -5.26 -9.32 8.09
C VAL A 532 -4.48 -10.56 7.72
N ASN A 533 -5.13 -11.43 6.96
CA ASN A 533 -4.49 -12.55 6.31
C ASN A 533 -3.76 -12.09 5.04
N LEU A 534 -2.55 -11.56 5.23
CA LEU A 534 -1.82 -10.90 4.17
C LEU A 534 -1.53 -11.81 2.96
N TYR A 535 -1.12 -13.06 3.21
CA TYR A 535 -0.94 -14.05 2.16
C TYR A 535 -2.23 -14.26 1.34
N LYS A 536 -3.37 -14.52 2.00
CA LYS A 536 -4.63 -14.77 1.30
C LYS A 536 -5.11 -13.56 0.52
N GLU A 537 -4.89 -12.35 1.03
CA GLU A 537 -5.18 -11.12 0.29
C GLU A 537 -4.33 -11.00 -0.97
N LEU A 538 -3.03 -11.32 -0.88
CA LEU A 538 -2.07 -11.16 -1.99
C LEU A 538 -2.00 -12.36 -2.95
N THR A 539 -2.56 -13.51 -2.61
CA THR A 539 -2.64 -14.71 -3.49
C THR A 539 -4.06 -15.13 -3.84
N GLY A 540 -5.07 -14.51 -3.22
CA GLY A 540 -6.49 -14.85 -3.39
C GLY A 540 -7.06 -14.33 -4.71
N GLU A 541 -8.38 -14.40 -4.86
CA GLU A 541 -9.08 -14.04 -6.11
C GLU A 541 -8.75 -12.63 -6.62
N ASN A 542 -8.43 -11.71 -5.69
CA ASN A 542 -8.16 -10.30 -6.00
C ASN A 542 -6.65 -9.98 -6.14
N TYR A 543 -5.75 -10.97 -6.23
CA TYR A 543 -4.29 -10.68 -6.33
C TYR A 543 -3.94 -9.80 -7.53
N ARG A 544 -4.69 -9.96 -8.62
CA ARG A 544 -4.53 -9.20 -9.86
C ARG A 544 -4.85 -7.72 -9.64
N ASP A 545 -5.86 -7.40 -8.83
CA ASP A 545 -6.19 -6.02 -8.47
C ASP A 545 -5.06 -5.38 -7.66
N TYR A 546 -4.44 -6.12 -6.74
CA TYR A 546 -3.32 -5.60 -5.95
C TYR A 546 -2.07 -5.36 -6.81
N LEU A 547 -1.87 -6.15 -7.87
CA LEU A 547 -0.79 -5.89 -8.83
C LEU A 547 -1.03 -4.59 -9.60
N VAL A 548 -2.28 -4.28 -9.94
CA VAL A 548 -2.65 -3.00 -10.56
C VAL A 548 -2.49 -1.83 -9.59
N ILE A 549 -3.04 -1.95 -8.39
CA ILE A 549 -2.99 -0.90 -7.37
C ILE A 549 -1.55 -0.52 -7.02
N SER A 550 -0.67 -1.52 -6.95
CA SER A 550 0.75 -1.28 -6.68
C SER A 550 1.50 -0.67 -7.87
N GLY A 551 1.00 -0.85 -9.09
CA GLY A 551 1.68 -0.48 -10.34
C GLY A 551 2.59 -1.57 -10.92
N ALA A 552 2.57 -2.79 -10.35
CA ALA A 552 3.31 -3.95 -10.89
C ALA A 552 2.66 -4.54 -12.14
N ALA A 553 1.34 -4.40 -12.27
CA ALA A 553 0.57 -4.68 -13.47
C ALA A 553 -0.21 -3.43 -13.86
N ALA A 554 -0.65 -3.39 -15.10
CA ALA A 554 -1.42 -2.28 -15.62
C ALA A 554 -2.93 -2.50 -15.54
N SER A 555 -3.36 -3.72 -15.79
CA SER A 555 -4.73 -4.18 -15.50
C SER A 555 -4.66 -5.58 -14.89
N PRO A 556 -5.77 -6.09 -14.35
CA PRO A 556 -5.85 -7.45 -13.86
C PRO A 556 -5.55 -8.50 -14.93
N ASP A 557 -5.69 -8.16 -16.21
CA ASP A 557 -5.48 -9.08 -17.32
C ASP A 557 -4.05 -9.05 -17.90
N ASP A 558 -3.31 -7.94 -17.72
CA ASP A 558 -1.86 -7.88 -18.00
C ASP A 558 -1.03 -8.21 -16.76
N VAL A 559 -1.28 -9.39 -16.21
CA VAL A 559 -0.43 -9.94 -15.16
C VAL A 559 0.60 -10.85 -15.82
N ARG A 560 1.87 -10.68 -15.45
CA ARG A 560 2.96 -11.46 -16.03
C ARG A 560 2.73 -12.95 -15.82
N ALA A 561 3.17 -13.76 -16.78
CA ALA A 561 3.05 -15.21 -16.68
C ALA A 561 3.74 -15.74 -15.41
N GLU A 562 4.85 -15.13 -15.01
CA GLU A 562 5.57 -15.47 -13.78
C GLU A 562 4.77 -15.14 -12.51
N ASP A 563 4.01 -14.03 -12.50
CA ASP A 563 3.11 -13.69 -11.39
C ASP A 563 1.99 -14.72 -11.25
N ILE A 564 1.39 -15.13 -12.37
CA ILE A 564 0.36 -16.17 -12.41
C ILE A 564 0.95 -17.50 -11.94
N GLU A 565 2.14 -17.85 -12.40
CA GLU A 565 2.84 -19.07 -12.02
C GLU A 565 3.14 -19.08 -10.51
N TYR A 566 3.64 -17.98 -9.96
CA TYR A 566 3.91 -17.84 -8.52
C TYR A 566 2.63 -18.02 -7.72
N VAL A 567 1.56 -17.31 -8.06
CA VAL A 567 0.27 -17.44 -7.35
C VAL A 567 -0.31 -18.84 -7.49
N SER A 568 -0.16 -19.50 -8.65
CA SER A 568 -0.60 -20.90 -8.83
C SER A 568 0.13 -21.89 -7.93
N LYS A 569 1.35 -21.56 -7.50
CA LYS A 569 2.14 -22.31 -6.52
C LYS A 569 1.86 -21.87 -5.07
N GLY A 570 0.95 -20.91 -4.87
CA GLY A 570 0.70 -20.29 -3.57
C GLY A 570 1.78 -19.29 -3.15
N MET A 571 2.54 -18.71 -4.07
CA MET A 571 3.50 -17.66 -3.73
C MET A 571 2.86 -16.30 -4.02
N ILE A 572 3.20 -15.27 -3.25
CA ILE A 572 2.79 -13.92 -3.64
C ILE A 572 3.46 -13.55 -5.00
N PRO A 573 2.84 -12.65 -5.78
CA PRO A 573 3.28 -12.34 -7.13
C PRO A 573 4.79 -12.09 -7.28
N TYR A 574 5.37 -12.67 -8.32
CA TYR A 574 6.77 -12.53 -8.70
C TYR A 574 7.26 -11.07 -8.74
N SER A 575 6.43 -10.18 -9.28
CA SER A 575 6.71 -8.74 -9.47
C SER A 575 6.83 -7.98 -8.16
N TYR A 576 6.45 -8.57 -7.03
CA TYR A 576 6.67 -7.98 -5.71
C TYR A 576 8.07 -8.21 -5.17
N TRP A 577 8.94 -8.97 -5.82
CA TRP A 577 10.26 -9.29 -5.27
C TRP A 577 11.37 -8.43 -5.88
N ILE A 578 12.39 -8.11 -5.06
CA ILE A 578 13.57 -7.32 -5.50
C ILE A 578 14.43 -8.17 -6.44
N ARG A 579 14.59 -9.46 -6.13
CA ARG A 579 15.28 -10.44 -6.96
C ARG A 579 14.49 -11.75 -6.98
N PRO A 580 14.56 -12.54 -8.05
CA PRO A 580 13.83 -13.81 -8.20
C PRO A 580 14.20 -14.92 -7.20
N TRP A 581 15.06 -14.61 -6.21
CA TRP A 581 15.67 -15.56 -5.28
C TRP A 581 15.84 -14.97 -3.87
N ASP A 582 15.24 -13.80 -3.58
CA ASP A 582 15.43 -13.07 -2.33
C ASP A 582 14.56 -13.64 -1.19
N ASN A 583 14.71 -14.93 -0.92
CA ASN A 583 14.10 -15.72 0.16
C ASN A 583 12.58 -15.55 0.40
N ASP A 584 11.85 -14.86 -0.48
CA ASP A 584 10.46 -14.44 -0.30
C ASP A 584 10.20 -13.71 1.04
N ILE A 585 11.16 -12.88 1.49
CA ILE A 585 11.06 -12.16 2.79
C ILE A 585 10.84 -10.67 2.58
N HIS A 586 11.50 -10.04 1.61
CA HIS A 586 11.51 -8.59 1.45
C HIS A 586 10.94 -8.16 0.09
N PRO A 587 9.64 -7.83 0.02
CA PRO A 587 9.07 -7.24 -1.17
C PRO A 587 9.72 -5.90 -1.56
N ASN A 588 9.72 -5.62 -2.86
CA ASN A 588 10.10 -4.34 -3.46
C ASN A 588 9.00 -3.28 -3.25
N GLU A 589 9.13 -2.12 -3.88
CA GLU A 589 8.17 -1.01 -3.75
C GLU A 589 6.74 -1.40 -4.17
N TYR A 590 6.57 -2.22 -5.21
CA TYR A 590 5.25 -2.68 -5.62
C TYR A 590 4.60 -3.55 -4.53
N GLY A 591 5.35 -4.51 -3.99
CA GLY A 591 4.87 -5.32 -2.88
C GLY A 591 4.59 -4.51 -1.61
N ALA A 592 5.39 -3.47 -1.35
CA ALA A 592 5.18 -2.54 -0.24
C ALA A 592 3.87 -1.74 -0.40
N LYS A 593 3.58 -1.22 -1.60
CA LYS A 593 2.31 -0.54 -1.92
C LYS A 593 1.11 -1.47 -1.81
N ALA A 594 1.22 -2.68 -2.33
CA ALA A 594 0.15 -3.69 -2.22
C ALA A 594 -0.16 -4.00 -0.75
N PHE A 595 0.87 -4.23 0.06
CA PHE A 595 0.69 -4.50 1.49
C PHE A 595 0.09 -3.30 2.24
N ALA A 596 0.61 -2.09 2.01
CA ALA A 596 0.05 -0.87 2.61
C ALA A 596 -1.44 -0.72 2.26
N THR A 597 -1.81 -1.00 1.00
CA THR A 597 -3.20 -0.96 0.54
C THR A 597 -4.08 -1.98 1.28
N VAL A 598 -3.61 -3.23 1.44
CA VAL A 598 -4.35 -4.27 2.18
C VAL A 598 -4.64 -3.81 3.60
N ILE A 599 -3.64 -3.29 4.30
CA ILE A 599 -3.80 -2.77 5.67
C ILE A 599 -4.74 -1.57 5.67
N TYR A 600 -4.56 -0.60 4.77
CA TYR A 600 -5.38 0.60 4.72
C TYR A 600 -6.86 0.28 4.49
N LYS A 601 -7.16 -0.67 3.60
CA LYS A 601 -8.53 -1.16 3.42
C LYS A 601 -9.10 -1.70 4.73
N LYS A 602 -8.31 -2.43 5.52
CA LYS A 602 -8.75 -2.91 6.85
C LYS A 602 -8.97 -1.76 7.85
N ILE A 603 -8.13 -0.71 7.82
CA ILE A 603 -8.33 0.50 8.65
C ILE A 603 -9.67 1.17 8.31
N VAL A 604 -10.00 1.29 7.03
CA VAL A 604 -11.28 1.85 6.55
C VAL A 604 -12.45 0.93 6.93
N GLU A 605 -12.34 -0.38 6.72
CA GLU A 605 -13.36 -1.37 7.07
C GLU A 605 -13.71 -1.34 8.56
N LEU A 606 -12.71 -1.10 9.42
CA LEU A 606 -12.87 -1.02 10.88
C LEU A 606 -13.30 0.38 11.36
N GLY A 607 -13.39 1.37 10.47
CA GLY A 607 -13.77 2.74 10.83
C GLY A 607 -12.75 3.50 11.67
N TYR A 608 -11.46 3.17 11.57
CA TYR A 608 -10.40 3.90 12.28
C TYR A 608 -10.02 5.23 11.62
N VAL A 609 -10.46 5.43 10.38
CA VAL A 609 -10.34 6.68 9.62
C VAL A 609 -11.71 7.08 9.11
N ASP A 610 -11.99 8.39 9.14
CA ASP A 610 -13.28 8.98 8.73
C ASP A 610 -13.44 9.13 7.21
#